data_AF-A0A316DBY5-F1
#
_entry.id   AF-A0A316DBY5-F1
#
_cell.length_a   1.000
_cell.length_b   1.000
_cell.length_c   1.000
_cell.angle_alpha   90.00
_cell.angle_beta   90.00
_cell.angle_gamma   90.00
#
_symmetry.space_group_name_H-M   'P 1'
#
loop_
_entity.id
_entity.type
_entity.pdbx_description
1 polymer ?
#
loop_
_entity_poly.entity_id
_entity_poly.type
_entity_poly.pdbx_seq_one_letter_code
_entity_poly.pdbx_strand_id
1 'polypeptide(L)' 'MSDLTIGMQLKKLRKQTGFSVKELADRAGVSQSYIYAIESGTRGTNATKLDCIAHALGVPVADLYGFWSY' A
#
# COMPACT_ATOMS: atom_id res chain seq x y z
N MET A 1 -10.57 12.16 14.79
CA MET A 1 -10.26 12.31 13.35
C MET A 1 -9.58 11.03 12.94
N SER A 2 -10.20 10.28 12.03
CA SER A 2 -9.89 8.87 11.76
C SER A 2 -8.45 8.71 11.27
N ASP A 3 -7.62 8.08 12.09
CA ASP A 3 -6.30 7.55 11.77
C ASP A 3 -6.39 6.79 10.43
N LEU A 4 -5.83 7.35 9.35
CA LEU A 4 -5.87 6.70 8.05
C LEU A 4 -4.84 5.57 8.10
N THR A 5 -5.30 4.33 8.19
CA THR A 5 -4.39 3.19 8.23
C THR A 5 -3.63 3.08 6.90
N ILE A 6 -2.38 2.58 6.96
CA ILE A 6 -1.54 2.31 5.78
C ILE A 6 -2.32 1.50 4.73
N GLY A 7 -3.16 0.56 5.16
CA GLY A 7 -4.02 -0.24 4.28
C GLY A 7 -5.02 0.59 3.47
N MET A 8 -5.69 1.55 4.12
CA MET A 8 -6.64 2.44 3.44
C MET A 8 -5.92 3.35 2.44
N GLN A 9 -4.76 3.88 2.82
CA GLN A 9 -3.97 4.75 1.95
C GLN A 9 -3.42 3.98 0.74
N LEU A 10 -2.90 2.77 0.96
CA LEU A 10 -2.48 1.87 -0.12
C LEU A 10 -3.62 1.62 -1.12
N LYS A 11 -4.81 1.28 -0.61
CA LYS A 11 -6.00 1.03 -1.43
C LYS A 11 -6.39 2.25 -2.26
N LYS A 12 -6.27 3.45 -1.69
CA LYS A 12 -6.56 4.72 -2.37
C LYS A 12 -5.57 4.95 -3.51
N LEU A 13 -4.27 4.87 -3.24
CA LEU A 13 -3.21 5.09 -4.23
C LEU A 13 -3.25 4.05 -5.36
N ARG A 14 -3.51 2.77 -5.03
CA ARG A 14 -3.72 1.72 -6.03
C ARG A 14 -4.89 2.03 -6.96
N LYS A 15 -6.01 2.52 -6.41
CA LYS A 15 -7.17 2.90 -7.24
C LYS A 15 -6.88 4.14 -8.10
N GLN A 16 -6.13 5.11 -7.58
CA GLN A 16 -5.74 6.30 -8.34
C GLN A 16 -4.82 5.99 -9.52
N THR A 17 -3.94 5.00 -9.36
CA THR A 17 -3.07 4.49 -10.44
C THR A 17 -3.78 3.57 -11.43
N GLY A 18 -5.04 3.19 -11.15
CA GLY A 18 -5.83 2.29 -12.00
C GLY A 18 -5.41 0.82 -11.92
N PHE A 19 -4.55 0.44 -10.97
CA PHE A 19 -4.07 -0.92 -10.86
C PHE A 19 -5.06 -1.84 -10.15
N SER A 20 -5.25 -3.04 -10.69
CA SER A 20 -5.83 -4.15 -9.94
C SER A 20 -4.89 -4.63 -8.83
N VAL A 21 -5.43 -5.38 -7.86
CA VAL A 21 -4.60 -6.00 -6.81
C VAL A 21 -3.57 -6.95 -7.42
N LYS A 22 -3.94 -7.68 -8.47
CA LYS A 22 -3.04 -8.55 -9.23
C LYS A 22 -1.88 -7.78 -9.83
N GLU A 23 -2.17 -6.73 -10.59
CA GLU A 23 -1.13 -5.94 -11.24
C GLU A 23 -0.20 -5.26 -10.24
N LEU A 24 -0.71 -4.75 -9.13
CA LEU A 24 0.12 -4.18 -8.08
C LEU A 24 1.03 -5.25 -7.46
N ALA A 25 0.48 -6.44 -7.17
CA ALA A 25 1.23 -7.55 -6.59
C ALA A 25 2.36 -8.01 -7.53
N ASP A 26 2.04 -8.17 -8.82
CA ASP A 26 3.00 -8.56 -9.86
C ASP A 26 4.12 -7.52 -10.01
N ARG A 27 3.78 -6.21 -10.03
CA ARG A 27 4.77 -5.13 -10.10
C ARG A 27 5.63 -5.00 -8.85
N ALA A 28 5.04 -5.21 -7.68
CA ALA A 28 5.74 -5.11 -6.40
C ALA A 28 6.50 -6.39 -6.01
N GLY A 29 6.39 -7.47 -6.78
CA GLY A 29 7.03 -8.76 -6.46
C GLY A 29 6.50 -9.41 -5.18
N VAL A 30 5.21 -9.19 -4.87
CA VAL A 30 4.54 -9.75 -3.69
C VAL A 30 3.32 -10.57 -4.08
N SER A 31 2.74 -11.33 -3.16
CA SER A 31 1.51 -12.06 -3.44
C SER A 31 0.28 -11.16 -3.37
N GLN A 32 -0.75 -11.46 -4.16
CA GLN A 32 -2.05 -10.77 -4.11
C GLN A 32 -2.66 -10.81 -2.70
N SER A 33 -2.57 -11.96 -2.03
CA SER A 33 -3.03 -12.12 -0.64
C SER A 33 -2.30 -11.18 0.32
N TYR A 34 -1.03 -10.85 0.06
CA TYR A 34 -0.29 -9.87 0.85
C TYR A 34 -0.86 -8.46 0.69
N ILE A 35 -1.16 -8.03 -0.55
CA ILE A 35 -1.82 -6.75 -0.81
C ILE A 35 -3.20 -6.69 -0.13
N TYR A 36 -4.02 -7.74 -0.26
CA TYR A 36 -5.32 -7.83 0.43
C TYR A 36 -5.20 -7.75 1.95
N ALA A 37 -4.20 -8.43 2.53
CA ALA A 37 -3.96 -8.41 3.98
C ALA A 37 -3.57 -7.01 4.48
N ILE A 38 -2.79 -6.26 3.67
CA ILE A 38 -2.45 -4.86 3.98
C ILE A 38 -3.70 -3.98 3.84
N GLU A 39 -4.43 -4.05 2.72
CA GLU A 39 -5.62 -3.23 2.48
C GLU A 39 -6.74 -3.46 3.51
N SER A 40 -6.80 -4.65 4.11
CA SER A 40 -7.76 -5.00 5.16
C SER A 40 -7.27 -4.71 6.58
N GLY A 41 -6.03 -4.25 6.75
CA GLY A 41 -5.46 -3.95 8.07
C GLY A 41 -5.20 -5.19 8.94
N THR A 42 -5.20 -6.39 8.36
CA THR A 42 -5.08 -7.66 9.09
C THR A 42 -3.63 -8.10 9.33
N ARG A 43 -2.64 -7.43 8.75
CA ARG A 43 -1.21 -7.74 8.93
C ARG A 43 -0.36 -6.48 9.11
N GLY A 44 0.65 -6.58 9.97
CA GLY A 44 1.76 -5.62 10.01
C GLY A 44 2.52 -5.61 8.69
N THR A 45 2.82 -4.40 8.19
CA THR A 45 3.59 -4.20 6.96
C THR A 45 5.06 -4.44 7.25
N ASN A 46 5.75 -5.14 6.34
CA ASN A 46 7.21 -5.24 6.38
C ASN A 46 7.75 -4.02 5.62
N ALA A 47 8.62 -3.22 6.24
CA ALA A 47 9.17 -2.01 5.65
C ALA A 47 9.76 -2.24 4.24
N THR A 48 10.48 -3.36 4.04
CA THR A 48 11.05 -3.71 2.73
C THR A 48 9.97 -3.98 1.68
N LYS A 49 8.89 -4.67 2.05
CA LYS A 49 7.79 -4.94 1.10
C LYS A 49 6.96 -3.70 0.83
N LEU A 50 6.83 -2.83 1.82
CA LEU A 50 6.14 -1.55 1.67
C LEU A 50 6.87 -0.64 0.68
N ASP A 51 8.21 -0.63 0.74
CA ASP A 51 9.06 0.07 -0.21
C ASP A 51 8.87 -0.46 -1.65
N CYS A 52 8.88 -1.78 -1.83
CA CYS A 52 8.58 -2.39 -3.13
C CYS A 52 7.19 -1.99 -3.67
N ILE A 53 6.18 -1.93 -2.80
CA ILE A 53 4.82 -1.52 -3.16
C ILE A 53 4.76 -0.04 -3.54
N ALA A 54 5.46 0.82 -2.78
CA ALA A 54 5.56 2.25 -3.08
C ALA A 54 6.22 2.50 -4.44
N HIS A 55 7.34 1.83 -4.69
CA HIS A 55 8.03 1.84 -5.98
C HIS A 55 7.12 1.34 -7.12
N ALA A 56 6.36 0.25 -6.91
CA ALA A 56 5.43 -0.25 -7.91
C ALA A 56 4.28 0.72 -8.23
N LEU A 57 3.88 1.54 -7.26
CA LEU A 57 2.89 2.60 -7.41
C LEU A 57 3.49 3.90 -7.98
N GLY A 58 4.82 4.01 -8.03
CA GLY A 58 5.51 5.23 -8.47
C GLY A 58 5.39 6.39 -7.46
N VAL A 59 5.20 6.08 -6.17
CA VAL A 59 5.07 7.08 -5.10
C VAL A 59 6.13 6.86 -4.01
N PRO A 60 6.51 7.91 -3.26
CA PRO A 60 7.35 7.75 -2.08
C PRO A 60 6.68 6.86 -1.04
N VAL A 61 7.47 6.06 -0.31
CA VAL A 61 6.95 5.22 0.78
C VAL A 61 6.24 6.06 1.87
N ALA A 62 6.63 7.32 2.04
CA ALA A 62 5.99 8.28 2.95
C ALA A 62 4.50 8.51 2.62
N ASP A 63 4.12 8.47 1.36
CA ASP A 63 2.72 8.65 0.95
C ASP A 63 1.81 7.53 1.45
N LEU A 64 2.38 6.35 1.75
CA LEU A 64 1.65 5.21 2.33
C LEU A 64 1.38 5.36 3.83
N TYR A 65 2.21 6.12 4.55
CA TYR A 65 2.03 6.36 5.99
C TYR A 65 0.98 7.43 6.29
N GLY A 66 0.55 8.18 5.27
CA GLY A 66 -0.29 9.36 5.46
C GLY A 66 0.50 10.50 6.12
N PHE A 67 0.12 11.74 5.84
CA PHE A 67 0.66 12.87 6.60
C PHE A 67 0.23 12.72 8.05
N TRP A 68 1.14 12.25 8.90
CA TRP A 68 1.03 12.39 10.34
C TRP A 68 1.15 13.88 10.65
N SER A 69 0.01 14.58 10.66
CA SER A 69 -0.05 15.96 11.12
C SER A 69 0.23 15.96 12.62
N TYR A 70 1.38 16.52 13.01
CA TYR A 70 1.71 16.86 14.40
C TYR A 70 0.84 18.02 14.89
#